data_AF-A0A6I8VV87-F1
#
_entry.id   AF-A0A6I8VV87-F1
#
_cell.length_a   1.000
_cell.length_b   1.000
_cell.length_c   1.000
_cell.angle_alpha   90.00
_cell.angle_beta   90.00
_cell.angle_gamma   90.00
#
_symmetry.space_group_name_H-M   'P 1'
#
loop_
_entity.id
_entity.type
_entity.pdbx_description
1 polymer ?
#
loop_
_entity_poly.entity_id
_entity_poly.type
_entity_poly.pdbx_seq_one_letter_code
_entity_poly.pdbx_strand_id
1 'polypeptide(L)' 'MPSERDPCSVCLCRMRCRVQTPCKHSFCRRCLHRCYYECANKNCPLCRAPFDYYLRKNRRYINVVFLN' A
#
# COMPACT_ATOMS: atom_id res chain seq x y z
N MET A 1 14.50 12.93 7.04
CA MET A 1 14.38 12.58 5.61
C MET A 1 14.22 11.07 5.53
N PRO A 2 13.01 10.51 5.33
CA PRO A 2 12.85 9.05 5.26
C PRO A 2 13.53 8.53 3.99
N SER A 3 14.61 7.81 4.22
CA SER A 3 15.53 7.23 3.23
C SER A 3 14.82 6.31 2.24
N GLU A 4 15.28 6.29 0.99
CA GLU A 4 14.75 5.58 -0.20
C GLU A 4 14.67 4.02 -0.11
N ARG A 5 14.67 3.45 1.10
CA ARG A 5 14.67 2.01 1.36
C ARG A 5 13.78 1.60 2.53
N ASP A 6 12.68 2.31 2.81
CA ASP A 6 11.72 1.83 3.81
C ASP A 6 11.18 0.44 3.38
N PRO A 7 11.39 -0.61 4.19
CA PRO A 7 10.86 -1.94 3.90
C PRO A 7 9.34 -1.92 3.97
N CYS A 8 8.68 -2.81 3.24
CA CYS A 8 7.25 -2.97 3.39
C CYS A 8 6.95 -3.50 4.80
N SER A 9 6.15 -2.78 5.59
CA SER A 9 5.83 -3.17 6.97
C SER A 9 5.05 -4.48 7.11
N VAL A 10 4.60 -5.07 5.99
CA VAL A 10 3.87 -6.35 5.96
C VAL A 10 4.81 -7.54 5.71
N CYS A 11 5.70 -7.45 4.72
CA CYS A 11 6.63 -8.54 4.40
C CYS A 11 8.07 -8.29 4.89
N LEU A 12 8.32 -7.15 5.52
CA LEU A 12 9.62 -6.69 6.02
C LEU A 12 10.75 -6.70 4.97
N CYS A 13 10.37 -6.69 3.69
CA CYS A 13 11.26 -6.80 2.54
C CYS A 13 11.17 -5.56 1.65
N ARG A 14 12.10 -5.45 0.70
CA ARG A 14 12.11 -4.37 -0.30
C ARG A 14 10.77 -4.31 -1.05
N MET A 15 10.20 -3.11 -1.14
CA MET A 15 8.88 -2.90 -1.72
C MET A 15 8.86 -3.22 -3.22
N ARG A 16 8.21 -4.33 -3.60
CA ARG A 16 7.99 -4.70 -5.00
C ARG A 16 6.66 -4.12 -5.48
N CYS A 17 6.70 -3.33 -6.55
CA CYS A 17 5.55 -2.56 -7.05
C CYS A 17 4.92 -1.72 -5.93
N ARG A 18 5.69 -0.73 -5.42
CA ARG A 18 5.25 0.19 -4.37
C ARG A 18 3.92 0.85 -4.76
N VAL A 19 2.93 0.67 -3.91
CA VAL A 19 1.63 1.35 -3.99
C VAL A 19 1.47 2.20 -2.73
N GLN A 20 0.73 3.29 -2.84
CA GLN A 20 0.50 4.23 -1.75
C GLN A 20 -0.98 4.29 -1.41
N THR A 21 -1.34 4.12 -0.14
CA THR A 21 -2.71 4.28 0.34
C THR A 21 -3.07 5.77 0.47
N PRO A 22 -4.37 6.13 0.55
CA PRO A 22 -4.80 7.51 0.78
C PRO A 22 -4.24 8.10 2.08
N CYS A 23 -3.98 7.27 3.10
CA CYS A 23 -3.31 7.68 4.33
C CYS A 23 -1.79 7.87 4.19
N LYS A 24 -1.26 7.95 2.96
CA LYS A 24 0.13 8.24 2.59
C LYS A 24 1.16 7.15 2.98
N HIS A 25 0.70 6.01 3.47
CA HIS A 25 1.55 4.86 3.71
C HIS A 25 1.78 4.09 2.42
N SER A 26 2.94 3.45 2.30
CA SER A 26 3.28 2.68 1.11
C SER A 26 3.50 1.21 1.46
N PHE A 27 3.13 0.31 0.54
CA PHE A 27 3.30 -1.13 0.71
C PHE A 27 3.63 -1.80 -0.64
N CYS A 28 4.00 -3.08 -0.61
CA CYS A 28 3.99 -3.90 -1.83
C CYS A 28 2.55 -4.06 -2.31
N ARG A 29 2.31 -4.00 -3.63
CA ARG A 29 0.98 -4.25 -4.21
C ARG A 29 0.35 -5.53 -3.68
N ARG A 30 1.11 -6.63 -3.69
CA ARG A 30 0.65 -7.94 -3.22
C ARG A 30 0.34 -7.95 -1.73
N CYS A 31 1.16 -7.28 -0.91
CA CYS A 31 0.95 -7.22 0.53
C CYS A 31 -0.30 -6.42 0.89
N LEU A 32 -0.47 -5.24 0.27
CA LEU A 32 -1.65 -4.42 0.52
C LEU A 32 -2.93 -5.11 0.05
N HIS A 33 -2.90 -5.73 -1.13
CA HIS A 33 -4.01 -6.50 -1.68
C HIS A 33 -4.37 -7.66 -0.75
N ARG A 34 -3.39 -8.46 -0.33
CA ARG A 34 -3.61 -9.53 0.65
C ARG A 34 -4.19 -8.99 1.97
N CYS A 35 -3.64 -7.90 2.51
CA CYS A 35 -4.19 -7.29 3.72
C CYS A 35 -5.64 -6.83 3.54
N TYR A 36 -6.03 -6.31 2.39
CA TYR A 36 -7.41 -5.88 2.15
C TYR A 36 -8.41 -7.05 2.08
N TYR A 37 -8.02 -8.17 1.44
CA TYR A 37 -8.92 -9.33 1.28
C TYR A 37 -8.94 -10.27 2.50
N GLU A 38 -7.81 -10.40 3.20
CA GLU A 38 -7.69 -11.33 4.33
C GLU A 38 -8.06 -10.68 5.68
N CYS A 39 -7.96 -9.35 5.78
CA CYS A 39 -8.31 -8.65 7.01
C CYS A 39 -9.81 -8.35 7.00
N ALA A 40 -10.51 -8.74 8.07
CA ALA A 40 -11.93 -8.39 8.26
C ALA A 40 -12.16 -6.88 8.18
N ASN A 41 -11.16 -6.09 8.57
CA ASN A 41 -11.17 -4.65 8.58
C ASN A 41 -10.29 -4.13 7.44
N LYS A 42 -10.91 -3.49 6.44
CA LYS A 42 -10.32 -2.85 5.24
C LYS A 42 -9.52 -1.59 5.60
N ASN A 43 -8.49 -1.77 6.44
CA ASN A 43 -7.78 -0.71 7.13
C ASN A 43 -6.27 -0.83 6.92
N CYS A 44 -5.61 0.32 6.86
CA CYS A 44 -4.17 0.40 6.66
C CYS A 44 -3.44 -0.35 7.79
N PRO A 45 -2.50 -1.26 7.49
CA PRO A 45 -1.82 -2.03 8.53
C PRO A 45 -0.91 -1.20 9.44
N LEU A 46 -0.57 0.04 9.07
CA LEU A 46 0.27 0.95 9.87
C LEU A 46 -0.55 1.86 10.79
N CYS A 47 -1.54 2.56 10.25
CA CYS A 47 -2.29 3.57 11.00
C CYS A 47 -3.77 3.23 11.22
N ARG A 48 -4.21 2.05 10.74
CA ARG A 48 -5.60 1.58 10.80
C ARG A 48 -6.62 2.51 10.13
N ALA A 49 -6.17 3.49 9.33
CA ALA A 49 -7.07 4.31 8.53
C ALA A 49 -7.82 3.45 7.50
N PRO A 50 -9.14 3.60 7.34
CA PRO A 50 -9.89 2.88 6.32
C PRO A 50 -9.37 3.27 4.94
N PHE A 51 -9.31 2.31 4.02
CA PHE A 51 -8.94 2.57 2.64
C PHE A 51 -9.72 1.64 1.72
N ASP A 52 -10.19 2.19 0.60
CA ASP A 52 -10.90 1.43 -0.43
C ASP A 52 -10.18 1.48 -1.79
N TYR A 53 -9.08 2.23 -1.85
CA TYR A 53 -8.27 2.32 -3.05
C TYR A 53 -6.81 2.54 -2.70
N TYR A 54 -5.93 2.31 -3.67
CA TYR A 54 -4.53 2.68 -3.58
C TYR A 54 -4.05 3.35 -4.87
N LEU A 55 -3.01 4.17 -4.73
CA LEU A 55 -2.32 4.86 -5.81
C LEU A 55 -1.14 4.01 -6.27
N ARG A 56 -1.10 3.70 -7.57
CA ARG A 56 0.02 3.03 -8.24
C ARG A 56 0.73 4.02 -9.15
N LYS A 57 1.93 4.44 -8.75
CA LYS A 57 2.79 5.32 -9.55
C LYS A 57 3.42 4.54 -10.70
N ASN A 58 3.20 4.99 -11.93
CA ASN A 58 3.91 4.55 -13.12
C ASN A 58 4.89 5.65 -13.57
N ARG A 59 5.70 5.41 -14.61
CA ARG A 59 6.74 6.38 -15.06
C ARG A 59 6.20 7.75 -15.47
N ARG A 60 4.95 7.83 -15.95
CA ARG A 60 4.36 9.08 -16.49
C ARG A 60 3.04 9.49 -15.83
N TYR A 61 2.40 8.60 -15.08
CA TYR A 61 1.05 8.83 -14.55
C TYR A 61 0.82 8.02 -13.27
N ILE A 62 -0.17 8.43 -12.49
CA ILE A 62 -0.62 7.73 -11.29
C ILE A 62 -1.94 7.04 -11.62
N ASN A 63 -2.03 5.76 -11.31
CA ASN A 63 -3.29 5.02 -11.42
C ASN A 63 -3.93 4.94 -10.05
N VAL A 64 -5.22 5.26 -9.97
CA VAL A 64 -6.03 4.96 -8.80
C VAL A 64 -6.63 3.58 -9.02
N VAL A 65 -6.40 2.65 -8.10
CA VAL A 65 -6.97 1.30 -8.15
C VAL A 65 -7.92 1.14 -6.99
N PHE A 66 -9.20 1.00 -7.31
CA PHE A 66 -10.25 0.70 -6.35
C PHE A 66 -10.22 -0.79 -6.01
N LEU A 67 -10.41 -1.11 -4.73
CA LEU A 67 -10.49 -2.46 -4.19
C LEU A 67 -11.97 -2.74 -3.95
N ASN A 68 -12.46 -3.87 -4.47
CA ASN A 68 -13.87 -4.27 -4.38
C ASN A 68 -13.99 -5.49 -3.47
#